data_AF-A0A972HUI3-F1
#
_entry.id   AF-A0A972HUI3-F1
#
_cell.length_a   1.000
_cell.length_b   1.000
_cell.length_c   1.000
_cell.angle_alpha   90.00
_cell.angle_beta   90.00
_cell.angle_gamma   90.00
#
_symmetry.space_group_name_H-M   'P 1'
#
loop_
_entity.id
_entity.type
_entity.pdbx_description
1 polymer ?
#
loop_
_entity_poly.entity_id
_entity_poly.type
_entity_poly.pdbx_seq_one_letter_code
_entity_poly.pdbx_strand_id
1 'polypeptide(L)'
;MRWKALLVLLLLGHMPLLAQKLVYIPDPNFRAFINANYPGFMVGDSLIVDSAATVKETFDCSGQGIRDLTGIEYFVNITDLRCSYNQLTFLPDLSPITGLKFLFCEGNQLTSLPDLSNLISLTGIWCGNNQLEQLPDLSNLRLLQILNCSNNRLKSLPDLSNNVNLTQLYCSGNELTELPDLSNLKQLSVLWVYENRLERLPDLSQNTNLTDLRCYQNQLKELPGISALKDLIYLDCADNQLEDLGDLSGMTQLRLLDVRNNQLWRLPDLSASQQLEFMYCQRNKLDFSDARELKIIDRLPNLLDFEYAPQKPFGQRDTLVVVEFYPLQFGIAAQDSATRYEWYKDGTMIPEWTTPQIQLAAVQLSDSGTYRVRVYGTALANMNHGSGITEFVSEPIQLQVLPGNRPPRFLTEKLDTAYVAREYQFQLLATDPNGDSLTFSAIQLPDWLHLRSDGLLFGTPAMADTGMQVVEVLVADNGFPIFRDTLTADILVLLDNRKPRFLPVEQDTALVAREYRSRSLPVIPMAIPCILRRCNFRTGCS
;
A
#
# COMPACT_ATOMS: atom_id res chain seq x y z
N MET A 1 -34.88 41.48 112.72
CA MET A 1 -33.97 40.37 112.32
C MET A 1 -34.04 40.26 110.80
N ARG A 2 -32.94 40.53 110.08
CA ARG A 2 -31.93 39.59 109.54
C ARG A 2 -32.24 39.10 108.10
N TRP A 3 -31.44 39.57 107.14
CA TRP A 3 -30.97 38.94 105.88
C TRP A 3 -32.00 38.19 105.00
N LYS A 4 -32.39 38.70 103.81
CA LYS A 4 -31.66 38.87 102.52
C LYS A 4 -31.76 37.65 101.58
N ALA A 5 -32.58 37.84 100.54
CA ALA A 5 -32.61 37.26 99.19
C ALA A 5 -31.68 36.09 98.78
N LEU A 6 -32.26 35.17 97.98
CA LEU A 6 -31.80 35.01 96.60
C LEU A 6 -32.98 34.73 95.66
N LEU A 7 -33.07 35.44 94.54
CA LEU A 7 -34.05 35.20 93.46
C LEU A 7 -33.28 34.60 92.28
N VAL A 8 -33.51 33.31 91.99
CA VAL A 8 -32.86 32.66 90.83
C VAL A 8 -33.67 32.97 89.58
N LEU A 9 -33.13 33.80 88.69
CA LEU A 9 -33.61 33.89 87.31
C LEU A 9 -33.35 32.55 86.62
N LEU A 10 -34.41 31.77 86.40
CA LEU A 10 -34.33 30.61 85.53
C LEU A 10 -34.47 31.10 84.08
N LEU A 11 -33.34 31.56 83.51
CA LEU A 11 -33.21 31.91 82.11
C LEU A 11 -33.61 30.70 81.26
N LEU A 12 -34.76 30.78 80.58
CA LEU A 12 -35.15 29.88 79.51
C LEU A 12 -34.24 30.13 78.31
N GLY A 13 -33.03 29.57 78.39
CA GLY A 13 -32.07 29.55 77.30
C GLY A 13 -32.70 28.90 76.08
N HIS A 14 -33.06 29.71 75.10
CA HIS A 14 -33.46 29.25 73.78
C HIS A 14 -32.22 28.71 73.07
N MET A 15 -31.83 27.48 73.42
CA MET A 15 -30.98 26.66 72.57
C MET A 15 -31.71 26.55 71.23
N PRO A 16 -31.16 27.06 70.11
CA PRO A 16 -31.70 26.70 68.81
C PRO A 16 -31.50 25.20 68.66
N LEU A 17 -32.58 24.45 68.51
CA LEU A 17 -32.49 23.06 68.12
C LEU A 17 -31.88 23.06 66.72
N LEU A 18 -30.60 22.67 66.59
CA LEU A 18 -29.94 22.58 65.29
C LEU A 18 -30.71 21.54 64.47
N ALA A 19 -31.44 22.02 63.47
CA ALA A 19 -32.25 21.20 62.59
C ALA A 19 -31.30 20.36 61.71
N GLN A 20 -31.02 19.15 62.18
CA GLN A 20 -30.12 18.19 61.54
C GLN A 20 -30.49 18.03 60.07
N LYS A 21 -29.57 18.37 59.16
CA LYS A 21 -29.86 18.33 57.72
C LYS A 21 -29.88 16.87 57.26
N LEU A 22 -31.06 16.40 56.86
CA LEU A 22 -31.29 15.07 56.32
C LEU A 22 -31.42 15.11 54.79
N VAL A 23 -30.89 14.09 54.11
CA VAL A 23 -30.99 13.90 52.65
C VAL A 23 -31.39 12.46 52.35
N TYR A 24 -32.42 12.26 51.53
CA TYR A 24 -32.88 10.93 51.14
C TYR A 24 -31.85 10.20 50.25
N ILE A 25 -31.52 8.96 50.58
CA ILE A 25 -30.59 8.12 49.80
C ILE A 25 -31.40 7.09 49.01
N PRO A 26 -31.49 7.18 47.67
CA PRO A 26 -32.41 6.36 46.88
C PRO A 26 -32.00 4.88 46.79
N ASP A 27 -30.70 4.57 46.68
CA ASP A 27 -30.23 3.19 46.49
C ASP A 27 -30.20 2.37 47.78
N PRO A 28 -30.86 1.19 47.84
CA PRO A 28 -30.93 0.38 49.06
C PRO A 28 -29.60 -0.30 49.41
N ASN A 29 -28.73 -0.59 48.44
CA ASN A 29 -27.40 -1.14 48.68
C ASN A 29 -26.48 -0.06 49.25
N PHE A 30 -26.59 1.19 48.77
CA PHE A 30 -25.85 2.31 49.33
C PHE A 30 -26.31 2.62 50.77
N ARG A 31 -27.63 2.57 51.04
CA ARG A 31 -28.16 2.64 52.41
C ARG A 31 -27.67 1.51 53.31
N ALA A 32 -27.64 0.27 52.81
CA ALA A 32 -27.10 -0.87 53.56
C ALA A 32 -25.61 -0.69 53.88
N PHE A 33 -24.82 -0.26 52.89
CA PHE A 33 -23.40 0.04 53.03
C PHE A 33 -23.13 1.13 54.08
N ILE A 34 -23.85 2.25 54.03
CA ILE A 34 -23.69 3.35 55.01
C ILE A 34 -24.07 2.87 56.41
N ASN A 35 -25.19 2.16 56.59
CA ASN A 35 -25.60 1.65 57.89
C ASN A 35 -24.61 0.63 58.49
N ALA A 36 -23.96 -0.18 57.64
CA ALA A 36 -22.99 -1.18 58.08
C ALA A 36 -21.63 -0.56 58.49
N ASN A 37 -21.14 0.43 57.74
CA ASN A 37 -19.79 0.99 57.92
C ASN A 37 -19.76 2.29 58.74
N TYR A 38 -20.86 3.05 58.78
CA TYR A 38 -20.99 4.31 59.51
C TYR A 38 -22.24 4.31 60.41
N PRO A 39 -22.26 3.53 61.52
CA PRO A 39 -23.42 3.42 62.38
C PRO A 39 -23.89 4.78 62.93
N GLY A 40 -25.20 5.03 62.84
CA GLY A 40 -25.80 6.29 63.29
C GLY A 40 -25.70 7.46 62.30
N PHE A 41 -25.27 7.23 61.06
CA PHE A 41 -25.27 8.25 60.00
C PHE A 41 -26.62 8.36 59.27
N MET A 42 -27.54 7.41 59.48
CA MET A 42 -28.83 7.34 58.81
C MET A 42 -30.00 7.49 59.79
N VAL A 43 -31.04 8.21 59.37
CA VAL A 43 -32.36 8.28 60.02
C VAL A 43 -33.38 7.70 59.04
N GLY A 44 -33.70 6.42 59.21
CA GLY A 44 -34.45 5.65 58.21
C GLY A 44 -33.70 5.65 56.88
N ASP A 45 -34.38 6.06 55.81
CA ASP A 45 -33.78 6.12 54.47
C ASP A 45 -32.98 7.41 54.17
N SER A 46 -32.78 8.30 55.16
CA SER A 46 -32.08 9.58 54.95
C SER A 46 -30.75 9.69 55.69
N LEU A 47 -29.71 10.16 54.99
CA LEU A 47 -28.38 10.48 55.51
C LEU A 47 -28.37 11.77 56.32
N ILE A 48 -27.66 11.76 57.45
CA ILE A 48 -27.31 12.94 58.24
C ILE A 48 -26.09 13.61 57.60
N VAL A 49 -26.27 14.80 57.04
CA VAL A 49 -25.21 15.54 56.33
C VAL A 49 -24.06 15.92 57.27
N ASP A 50 -24.37 16.35 58.50
CA ASP A 50 -23.36 16.75 59.47
C ASP A 50 -22.46 15.58 59.89
N SER A 51 -22.99 14.35 59.89
CA SER A 51 -22.25 13.11 60.12
C SER A 51 -21.40 12.74 58.91
N ALA A 52 -21.97 12.77 57.70
CA ALA A 52 -21.25 12.52 56.45
C ALA A 52 -19.99 13.40 56.31
N ALA A 53 -20.11 14.69 56.66
CA ALA A 53 -19.00 15.64 56.67
C ALA A 53 -17.90 15.33 57.70
N THR A 54 -18.10 14.40 58.64
CA THR A 54 -17.03 13.96 59.57
C THR A 54 -16.07 12.95 58.97
N VAL A 55 -16.45 12.25 57.88
CA VAL A 55 -15.58 11.28 57.20
C VAL A 55 -14.46 12.01 56.48
N LYS A 56 -13.27 11.41 56.49
CA LYS A 56 -12.03 11.92 55.90
C LYS A 56 -11.31 10.80 55.18
N GLU A 57 -10.30 11.17 54.40
CA GLU A 57 -9.42 10.22 53.70
C GLU A 57 -10.23 9.35 52.73
N THR A 58 -10.40 8.04 52.97
CA THR A 58 -11.05 7.12 52.03
C THR A 58 -12.51 6.82 52.35
N PHE A 59 -13.36 6.93 51.33
CA PHE A 59 -14.69 6.34 51.29
C PHE A 59 -14.72 5.24 50.22
N ASP A 60 -14.72 3.97 50.65
CA ASP A 60 -14.65 2.81 49.76
C ASP A 60 -15.94 1.98 49.79
N CYS A 61 -16.79 2.21 48.80
CA CYS A 61 -18.05 1.50 48.54
C CYS A 61 -17.95 0.63 47.28
N SER A 62 -16.75 0.15 46.94
CA SER A 62 -16.51 -0.69 45.77
C SER A 62 -17.17 -2.08 45.91
N GLY A 63 -17.62 -2.66 44.80
CA GLY A 63 -18.16 -4.04 44.77
C GLY A 63 -19.51 -4.26 45.47
N GLN A 64 -20.22 -3.20 45.88
CA GLN A 64 -21.45 -3.30 46.68
C GLN A 64 -22.74 -3.46 45.85
N GLY A 65 -22.65 -3.43 44.52
CA GLY A 65 -23.80 -3.51 43.62
C GLY A 65 -24.72 -2.27 43.65
N ILE A 66 -24.17 -1.11 44.02
CA ILE A 66 -24.89 0.18 44.06
C ILE A 66 -25.20 0.66 42.63
N ARG A 67 -26.39 1.22 42.41
CA ARG A 67 -26.83 1.80 41.11
C ARG A 67 -26.92 3.31 41.10
N ASP A 68 -27.14 3.91 42.27
CA ASP A 68 -27.24 5.36 42.46
C ASP A 68 -26.46 5.76 43.72
N LEU A 69 -25.52 6.69 43.56
CA LEU A 69 -24.60 7.15 44.62
C LEU A 69 -25.02 8.50 45.23
N THR A 70 -26.22 8.99 44.91
CA THR A 70 -26.80 10.23 45.46
C THR A 70 -26.73 10.25 46.97
N GLY A 71 -26.11 11.30 47.51
CA GLY A 71 -25.74 11.47 48.92
C GLY A 71 -24.24 11.49 49.17
N ILE A 72 -23.41 10.99 48.24
CA ILE A 72 -21.94 11.05 48.37
C ILE A 72 -21.40 12.49 48.39
N GLU A 73 -22.11 13.42 47.75
CA GLU A 73 -21.78 14.85 47.68
C GLU A 73 -21.78 15.55 49.05
N TYR A 74 -22.24 14.88 50.12
CA TYR A 74 -22.19 15.37 51.50
C TYR A 74 -20.97 14.89 52.30
N PHE A 75 -20.17 13.96 51.78
CA PHE A 75 -18.93 13.48 52.40
C PHE A 75 -17.75 14.42 52.06
N VAL A 76 -17.96 15.73 52.20
CA VAL A 76 -17.13 16.82 51.63
C VAL A 76 -15.65 16.84 52.04
N ASN A 77 -15.25 16.08 53.07
CA ASN A 77 -13.89 16.06 53.61
C ASN A 77 -13.07 14.81 53.22
N ILE A 78 -13.59 13.95 52.33
CA ILE A 78 -12.83 12.80 51.80
C ILE A 78 -11.79 13.25 50.75
N THR A 79 -10.70 12.50 50.63
CA THR A 79 -9.67 12.68 49.59
C THR A 79 -9.69 11.56 48.55
N ASP A 80 -10.28 10.40 48.88
CA ASP A 80 -10.26 9.21 48.05
C ASP A 80 -11.69 8.65 47.97
N LEU A 81 -12.32 8.75 46.80
CA LEU A 81 -13.63 8.16 46.53
C LEU A 81 -13.43 6.89 45.70
N ARG A 82 -13.85 5.75 46.24
CA ARG A 82 -13.84 4.46 45.55
C ARG A 82 -15.25 3.90 45.47
N CYS A 83 -15.75 3.79 44.25
CA CYS A 83 -17.07 3.26 43.91
C CYS A 83 -16.99 2.27 42.72
N SER A 84 -15.82 1.69 42.49
CA SER A 84 -15.55 0.75 41.39
C SER A 84 -16.35 -0.55 41.50
N TYR A 85 -16.51 -1.27 40.39
CA TYR A 85 -17.16 -2.59 40.32
C TYR A 85 -18.60 -2.60 40.88
N ASN A 86 -19.35 -1.53 40.59
CA ASN A 86 -20.75 -1.35 40.97
C ASN A 86 -21.66 -1.42 39.72
N GLN A 87 -22.86 -0.85 39.79
CA GLN A 87 -23.84 -0.80 38.70
C GLN A 87 -24.28 0.65 38.42
N LEU A 88 -23.39 1.62 38.68
CA LEU A 88 -23.64 3.06 38.53
C LEU A 88 -23.81 3.42 37.05
N THR A 89 -24.88 4.13 36.71
CA THR A 89 -25.11 4.68 35.35
C THR A 89 -24.74 6.16 35.24
N PHE A 90 -24.63 6.85 36.38
CA PHE A 90 -24.14 8.21 36.55
C PHE A 90 -23.39 8.33 37.89
N LEU A 91 -22.62 9.40 38.06
CA LEU A 91 -22.20 9.90 39.38
C LEU A 91 -22.95 11.21 39.66
N PRO A 92 -23.35 11.50 40.91
CA PRO A 92 -23.90 12.81 41.27
C PRO A 92 -22.81 13.89 41.20
N ASP A 93 -23.21 15.15 41.38
CA ASP A 93 -22.28 16.28 41.39
C ASP A 93 -21.24 16.16 42.52
N LEU A 94 -19.98 16.01 42.14
CA LEU A 94 -18.86 15.87 43.08
C LEU A 94 -18.26 17.23 43.47
N SER A 95 -18.70 18.36 42.90
CA SER A 95 -18.12 19.68 43.13
C SER A 95 -17.99 20.12 44.61
N PRO A 96 -18.83 19.67 45.58
CA PRO A 96 -18.63 19.97 47.00
C PRO A 96 -17.38 19.32 47.61
N ILE A 97 -16.86 18.25 47.01
CA ILE A 97 -15.74 17.44 47.55
C ILE A 97 -14.39 18.01 47.05
N THR A 98 -14.15 19.30 47.26
CA THR A 98 -12.97 20.03 46.71
C THR A 98 -11.61 19.48 47.18
N GLY A 99 -11.59 18.66 48.24
CA GLY A 99 -10.41 17.94 48.74
C GLY A 99 -10.08 16.63 48.00
N LEU A 100 -10.92 16.20 47.04
CA LEU A 100 -10.76 14.92 46.34
C LEU A 100 -9.46 14.88 45.52
N LYS A 101 -8.62 13.88 45.80
CA LYS A 101 -7.34 13.59 45.13
C LYS A 101 -7.44 12.40 44.18
N PHE A 102 -8.24 11.40 44.56
CA PHE A 102 -8.35 10.17 43.80
C PHE A 102 -9.81 9.77 43.62
N LEU A 103 -10.21 9.59 42.36
CA LEU A 103 -11.54 9.14 41.96
C LEU A 103 -11.43 7.77 41.27
N PHE A 104 -11.91 6.72 41.92
CA PHE A 104 -12.00 5.37 41.35
C PHE A 104 -13.48 5.01 41.13
N CYS A 105 -13.86 4.92 39.86
CA CYS A 105 -15.23 4.61 39.40
C CYS A 105 -15.24 3.58 38.26
N GLU A 106 -14.12 2.87 38.08
CA GLU A 106 -13.94 1.85 37.05
C GLU A 106 -14.88 0.64 37.21
N GLY A 107 -15.21 -0.06 36.11
CA GLY A 107 -16.06 -1.24 36.16
C GLY A 107 -17.52 -0.91 36.52
N ASN A 108 -18.09 0.11 35.90
CA ASN A 108 -19.47 0.56 36.10
C ASN A 108 -20.20 0.65 34.74
N GLN A 109 -21.33 1.35 34.67
CA GLN A 109 -22.14 1.57 33.47
C GLN A 109 -22.25 3.08 33.15
N LEU A 110 -21.27 3.88 33.57
CA LEU A 110 -21.26 5.33 33.42
C LEU A 110 -21.23 5.71 31.94
N THR A 111 -22.16 6.57 31.53
CA THR A 111 -22.22 7.13 30.15
C THR A 111 -21.55 8.51 30.05
N SER A 112 -21.40 9.20 31.18
CA SER A 112 -20.65 10.44 31.34
C SER A 112 -20.06 10.52 32.76
N LEU A 113 -19.04 11.36 32.94
CA LEU A 113 -18.61 11.84 34.26
C LEU A 113 -19.26 13.22 34.53
N PRO A 114 -19.49 13.61 35.79
CA PRO A 114 -19.90 14.96 36.16
C PRO A 114 -18.78 15.96 35.86
N ASP A 115 -19.07 17.26 35.99
CA ASP A 115 -18.03 18.28 35.89
C ASP A 115 -16.99 18.10 37.03
N LEU A 116 -15.72 18.03 36.66
CA LEU A 116 -14.59 17.89 37.57
C LEU A 116 -13.83 19.22 37.74
N SER A 117 -14.24 20.30 37.06
CA SER A 117 -13.49 21.57 36.95
C SER A 117 -13.11 22.23 38.29
N ASN A 118 -13.88 21.98 39.35
CA ASN A 118 -13.64 22.50 40.71
C ASN A 118 -12.74 21.58 41.56
N LEU A 119 -12.48 20.35 41.12
CA LEU A 119 -11.74 19.32 41.87
C LEU A 119 -10.23 19.44 41.63
N ILE A 120 -9.70 20.66 41.75
CA ILE A 120 -8.30 21.01 41.47
C ILE A 120 -7.25 20.24 42.30
N SER A 121 -7.70 19.53 43.35
CA SER A 121 -6.90 18.62 44.17
C SER A 121 -6.62 17.26 43.51
N LEU A 122 -7.32 16.90 42.41
CA LEU A 122 -7.22 15.59 41.76
C LEU A 122 -5.81 15.31 41.23
N THR A 123 -5.26 14.21 41.70
CA THR A 123 -3.99 13.60 41.26
C THR A 123 -4.20 12.31 40.46
N GLY A 124 -5.35 11.62 40.59
CA GLY A 124 -5.65 10.42 39.80
C GLY A 124 -7.13 10.18 39.54
N ILE A 125 -7.46 9.77 38.31
CA ILE A 125 -8.82 9.42 37.87
C ILE A 125 -8.77 8.02 37.22
N TRP A 126 -9.55 7.08 37.74
CA TRP A 126 -9.80 5.76 37.17
C TRP A 126 -11.28 5.63 36.83
N CYS A 127 -11.59 5.77 35.54
CA CYS A 127 -12.93 5.70 34.97
C CYS A 127 -13.04 4.65 33.85
N GLY A 128 -12.03 3.80 33.70
CA GLY A 128 -12.01 2.73 32.70
C GLY A 128 -13.06 1.64 32.93
N ASN A 129 -13.31 0.80 31.92
CA ASN A 129 -14.36 -0.22 31.92
C ASN A 129 -15.75 0.39 32.23
N ASN A 130 -16.17 1.33 31.39
CA ASN A 130 -17.45 2.04 31.47
C ASN A 130 -18.07 2.19 30.06
N GLN A 131 -19.00 3.13 29.86
CA GLN A 131 -19.66 3.42 28.59
C GLN A 131 -19.50 4.89 28.18
N LEU A 132 -18.42 5.55 28.62
CA LEU A 132 -18.16 6.96 28.37
C LEU A 132 -17.93 7.22 26.88
N GLU A 133 -18.73 8.09 26.26
CA GLU A 133 -18.49 8.55 24.87
C GLU A 133 -17.58 9.79 24.80
N GLN A 134 -17.49 10.54 25.92
CA GLN A 134 -16.65 11.73 26.09
C GLN A 134 -16.17 11.82 27.55
N LEU A 135 -15.07 12.54 27.78
CA LEU A 135 -14.64 13.03 29.11
C LEU A 135 -15.02 14.52 29.27
N PRO A 136 -15.24 15.01 30.50
CA PRO A 136 -15.37 16.45 30.77
C PRO A 136 -14.04 17.19 30.54
N ASP A 137 -14.07 18.53 30.58
CA ASP A 137 -12.84 19.32 30.55
C ASP A 137 -11.98 19.05 31.79
N LEU A 138 -10.68 18.78 31.57
CA LEU A 138 -9.68 18.49 32.60
C LEU A 138 -8.65 19.62 32.74
N SER A 139 -8.80 20.75 32.01
CA SER A 139 -7.83 21.85 31.93
C SER A 139 -7.45 22.49 33.28
N ASN A 140 -8.38 22.49 34.25
CA ASN A 140 -8.14 22.97 35.62
C ASN A 140 -7.38 21.96 36.49
N LEU A 141 -7.31 20.68 36.13
CA LEU A 141 -6.72 19.60 36.93
C LEU A 141 -5.20 19.54 36.79
N ARG A 142 -4.54 20.65 37.15
CA ARG A 142 -3.09 20.84 36.97
C ARG A 142 -2.23 19.93 37.85
N LEU A 143 -2.82 19.29 38.86
CA LEU A 143 -2.16 18.28 39.71
C LEU A 143 -2.36 16.84 39.21
N LEU A 144 -3.12 16.62 38.14
CA LEU A 144 -3.41 15.28 37.62
C LEU A 144 -2.13 14.58 37.15
N GLN A 145 -1.86 13.40 37.73
CA GLN A 145 -0.71 12.54 37.43
C GLN A 145 -1.13 11.29 36.66
N ILE A 146 -2.29 10.72 36.98
CA ILE A 146 -2.80 9.48 36.37
C ILE A 146 -4.19 9.71 35.79
N LEU A 147 -4.36 9.43 34.50
CA LEU A 147 -5.66 9.34 33.85
C LEU A 147 -5.83 7.95 33.24
N ASN A 148 -6.72 7.15 33.83
CA ASN A 148 -7.18 5.89 33.25
C ASN A 148 -8.64 6.01 32.80
N CYS A 149 -8.83 5.94 31.49
CA CYS A 149 -10.12 5.96 30.80
C CYS A 149 -10.25 4.81 29.78
N SER A 150 -9.41 3.77 29.90
CA SER A 150 -9.40 2.62 28.98
C SER A 150 -10.71 1.82 29.02
N ASN A 151 -11.03 1.09 27.95
CA ASN A 151 -12.25 0.27 27.83
C ASN A 151 -13.53 1.12 27.99
N ASN A 152 -13.72 2.05 27.06
CA ASN A 152 -14.86 2.98 26.98
C ASN A 152 -15.30 3.12 25.50
N ARG A 153 -16.01 4.21 25.14
CA ARG A 153 -16.43 4.54 23.77
C ARG A 153 -15.93 5.92 23.33
N LEU A 154 -14.81 6.37 23.90
CA LEU A 154 -14.25 7.70 23.63
C LEU A 154 -13.82 7.81 22.17
N LYS A 155 -14.30 8.84 21.46
CA LYS A 155 -13.96 9.13 20.06
C LYS A 155 -12.81 10.15 19.94
N SER A 156 -12.61 10.92 21.00
CA SER A 156 -11.50 11.87 21.22
C SER A 156 -11.22 11.98 22.72
N LEU A 157 -10.04 12.49 23.09
CA LEU A 157 -9.75 12.98 24.44
C LEU A 157 -9.93 14.51 24.48
N PRO A 158 -10.19 15.12 25.65
CA PRO A 158 -10.15 16.58 25.82
C PRO A 158 -8.71 17.11 25.66
N ASP A 159 -8.54 18.43 25.59
CA ASP A 159 -7.21 19.03 25.63
C ASP A 159 -6.51 18.74 26.98
N LEU A 160 -5.33 18.13 26.91
CA LEU A 160 -4.49 17.81 28.07
C LEU A 160 -3.33 18.80 28.26
N SER A 161 -3.22 19.85 27.44
CA SER A 161 -2.09 20.79 27.39
C SER A 161 -1.75 21.46 28.74
N ASN A 162 -2.71 21.54 29.66
CA ASN A 162 -2.57 22.11 31.00
C ASN A 162 -2.23 21.07 32.09
N ASN A 163 -2.40 19.77 31.83
CA ASN A 163 -2.15 18.69 32.79
C ASN A 163 -0.66 18.31 32.85
N VAL A 164 0.23 19.31 32.97
CA VAL A 164 1.70 19.18 32.82
C VAL A 164 2.40 18.25 33.82
N ASN A 165 1.67 17.77 34.84
CA ASN A 165 2.14 16.77 35.81
C ASN A 165 1.72 15.33 35.46
N LEU A 166 1.03 15.10 34.33
CA LEU A 166 0.59 13.77 33.92
C LEU A 166 1.79 12.86 33.65
N THR A 167 1.90 11.77 34.40
CA THR A 167 2.93 10.73 34.26
C THR A 167 2.40 9.48 33.58
N GLN A 168 1.09 9.21 33.68
CA GLN A 168 0.48 8.00 33.13
C GLN A 168 -0.84 8.32 32.42
N LEU A 169 -0.91 7.98 31.13
CA LEU A 169 -2.13 8.08 30.32
C LEU A 169 -2.52 6.70 29.79
N TYR A 170 -3.68 6.21 30.24
CA TYR A 170 -4.30 4.97 29.78
C TYR A 170 -5.63 5.30 29.11
N CYS A 171 -5.69 5.14 27.78
CA CYS A 171 -6.90 5.36 26.97
C CYS A 171 -7.12 4.25 25.92
N SER A 172 -6.50 3.09 26.13
CA SER A 172 -6.66 1.89 25.30
C SER A 172 -8.10 1.35 25.28
N GLY A 173 -8.46 0.55 24.27
CA GLY A 173 -9.80 -0.04 24.19
C GLY A 173 -10.90 1.02 24.02
N ASN A 174 -10.77 1.89 23.03
CA ASN A 174 -11.67 3.01 22.76
C ASN A 174 -11.91 3.17 21.24
N GLU A 175 -12.60 4.24 20.84
CA GLU A 175 -12.89 4.56 19.44
C GLU A 175 -12.06 5.76 18.92
N LEU A 176 -10.91 6.05 19.55
CA LEU A 176 -10.07 7.21 19.25
C LEU A 176 -9.51 7.12 17.83
N THR A 177 -9.67 8.20 17.07
CA THR A 177 -9.10 8.36 15.71
C THR A 177 -7.87 9.27 15.70
N GLU A 178 -7.74 10.13 16.70
CA GLU A 178 -6.58 10.97 16.98
C GLU A 178 -6.38 11.15 18.50
N LEU A 179 -5.21 11.68 18.88
CA LEU A 179 -4.90 12.13 20.24
C LEU A 179 -4.64 13.64 20.21
N PRO A 180 -4.90 14.38 21.32
CA PRO A 180 -4.51 15.78 21.46
C PRO A 180 -2.98 15.93 21.44
N ASP A 181 -2.48 17.16 21.32
CA ASP A 181 -1.04 17.44 21.46
C ASP A 181 -0.57 17.08 22.88
N LEU A 182 0.47 16.24 22.95
CA LEU A 182 1.08 15.80 24.20
C LEU A 182 2.40 16.55 24.50
N SER A 183 2.80 17.54 23.69
CA SER A 183 4.10 18.21 23.75
C SER A 183 4.42 18.89 25.10
N ASN A 184 3.38 19.28 25.87
CA ASN A 184 3.50 19.82 27.24
C ASN A 184 3.62 18.75 28.34
N LEU A 185 3.30 17.48 28.06
CA LEU A 185 3.28 16.38 29.04
C LEU A 185 4.69 15.79 29.25
N LYS A 186 5.64 16.64 29.65
CA LYS A 186 7.07 16.31 29.74
C LYS A 186 7.43 15.36 30.89
N GLN A 187 6.46 15.05 31.77
CA GLN A 187 6.57 14.05 32.82
C GLN A 187 5.97 12.68 32.44
N LEU A 188 5.35 12.57 31.25
CA LEU A 188 4.68 11.35 30.79
C LEU A 188 5.71 10.21 30.64
N SER A 189 5.55 9.15 31.43
CA SER A 189 6.40 7.96 31.43
C SER A 189 5.69 6.70 30.94
N VAL A 190 4.35 6.68 30.96
CA VAL A 190 3.52 5.59 30.44
C VAL A 190 2.42 6.14 29.53
N LEU A 191 2.34 5.61 28.31
CA LEU A 191 1.32 5.95 27.31
C LEU A 191 0.74 4.68 26.67
N TRP A 192 -0.47 4.28 27.09
CA TRP A 192 -1.18 3.11 26.55
C TRP A 192 -2.41 3.55 25.75
N VAL A 193 -2.29 3.44 24.43
CA VAL A 193 -3.26 3.90 23.42
C VAL A 193 -3.69 2.75 22.49
N TYR A 194 -3.30 1.52 22.81
CA TYR A 194 -3.61 0.31 22.06
C TYR A 194 -5.12 0.04 21.93
N GLU A 195 -5.53 -0.83 20.99
CA GLU A 195 -6.96 -1.14 20.74
C GLU A 195 -7.80 0.14 20.50
N ASN A 196 -7.41 0.89 19.46
CA ASN A 196 -8.08 2.12 19.03
C ASN A 196 -8.12 2.17 17.48
N ARG A 197 -8.38 3.34 16.88
CA ARG A 197 -8.45 3.54 15.41
C ARG A 197 -7.44 4.58 14.91
N LEU A 198 -6.38 4.85 15.67
CA LEU A 198 -5.40 5.89 15.38
C LEU A 198 -4.66 5.62 14.06
N GLU A 199 -4.72 6.54 13.10
CA GLU A 199 -3.90 6.51 11.88
C GLU A 199 -2.49 7.11 12.09
N ARG A 200 -2.34 7.94 13.14
CA ARG A 200 -1.06 8.55 13.55
C ARG A 200 -1.02 8.75 15.07
N LEU A 201 0.19 8.90 15.60
CA LEU A 201 0.42 9.52 16.91
C LEU A 201 0.77 11.01 16.72
N PRO A 202 0.61 11.87 17.75
CA PRO A 202 1.22 13.19 17.77
C PRO A 202 2.76 13.07 17.85
N ASP A 203 3.49 14.17 17.65
CA ASP A 203 4.95 14.17 17.82
C ASP A 203 5.33 13.97 19.29
N LEU A 204 5.89 12.80 19.62
CA LEU A 204 6.33 12.47 20.97
C LEU A 204 7.72 13.03 21.32
N SER A 205 8.35 13.84 20.45
CA SER A 205 9.72 14.36 20.64
C SER A 205 9.97 15.10 21.97
N GLN A 206 8.91 15.60 22.61
CA GLN A 206 8.97 16.30 23.89
C GLN A 206 8.71 15.39 25.11
N ASN A 207 8.19 14.18 24.92
CA ASN A 207 7.83 13.24 25.97
C ASN A 207 9.01 12.31 26.32
N THR A 208 10.21 12.88 26.46
CA THR A 208 11.48 12.14 26.58
C THR A 208 11.57 11.17 27.76
N ASN A 209 10.69 11.34 28.77
CA ASN A 209 10.60 10.49 29.95
C ASN A 209 9.78 9.19 29.72
N LEU A 210 9.26 8.95 28.50
CA LEU A 210 8.51 7.73 28.16
C LEU A 210 9.37 6.47 28.34
N THR A 211 8.92 5.59 29.22
CA THR A 211 9.51 4.27 29.50
C THR A 211 8.66 3.11 28.99
N ASP A 212 7.35 3.31 28.82
CA ASP A 212 6.39 2.28 28.38
C ASP A 212 5.37 2.89 27.39
N LEU A 213 5.54 2.56 26.11
CA LEU A 213 4.69 3.00 25.00
C LEU A 213 4.00 1.80 24.35
N ARG A 214 2.67 1.73 24.46
CA ARG A 214 1.85 0.66 23.88
C ARG A 214 0.76 1.23 22.98
N CYS A 215 0.95 1.03 21.68
CA CYS A 215 0.08 1.54 20.62
C CYS A 215 -0.39 0.43 19.66
N TYR A 216 -0.30 -0.82 20.08
CA TYR A 216 -0.70 -1.98 19.28
C TYR A 216 -2.18 -1.97 18.87
N GLN A 217 -2.54 -2.70 17.81
CA GLN A 217 -3.93 -2.77 17.30
C GLN A 217 -4.51 -1.38 17.03
N ASN A 218 -3.86 -0.67 16.11
CA ASN A 218 -4.23 0.63 15.56
C ASN A 218 -3.99 0.62 14.03
N GLN A 219 -3.92 1.79 13.39
CA GLN A 219 -3.70 1.95 11.95
C GLN A 219 -2.44 2.79 11.64
N LEU A 220 -1.49 2.83 12.58
CA LEU A 220 -0.28 3.67 12.51
C LEU A 220 0.64 3.25 11.36
N LYS A 221 1.20 4.23 10.64
CA LYS A 221 2.16 4.03 9.53
C LYS A 221 3.59 4.50 9.86
N GLU A 222 3.72 5.31 10.89
CA GLU A 222 4.96 5.88 11.41
C GLU A 222 4.85 6.09 12.93
N LEU A 223 5.98 6.31 13.61
CA LEU A 223 6.08 6.68 15.03
C LEU A 223 6.77 8.04 15.18
N PRO A 224 6.04 9.17 15.11
CA PRO A 224 6.63 10.51 15.18
C PRO A 224 7.37 10.77 16.51
N GLY A 225 8.58 11.33 16.42
CA GLY A 225 9.41 11.68 17.58
C GLY A 225 10.15 10.51 18.26
N ILE A 226 9.98 9.28 17.79
CA ILE A 226 10.46 8.04 18.44
C ILE A 226 11.95 8.04 18.82
N SER A 227 12.83 8.64 18.01
CA SER A 227 14.28 8.70 18.25
C SER A 227 14.70 9.62 19.41
N ALA A 228 13.77 10.42 19.96
CA ALA A 228 13.97 11.19 21.19
C ALA A 228 13.73 10.34 22.46
N LEU A 229 12.98 9.23 22.36
CA LEU A 229 12.48 8.44 23.49
C LEU A 229 13.51 7.40 23.97
N LYS A 230 14.67 7.90 24.42
CA LYS A 230 15.86 7.09 24.71
C LYS A 230 15.77 6.23 25.97
N ASP A 231 14.87 6.59 26.87
CA ASP A 231 14.59 5.89 28.13
C ASP A 231 13.48 4.82 27.98
N LEU A 232 13.01 4.54 26.75
CA LEU A 232 12.05 3.46 26.50
C LEU A 232 12.59 2.09 26.93
N ILE A 233 11.77 1.40 27.72
CA ILE A 233 11.99 0.04 28.23
C ILE A 233 11.05 -0.94 27.50
N TYR A 234 9.81 -0.51 27.25
CA TYR A 234 8.78 -1.27 26.54
C TYR A 234 8.26 -0.48 25.34
N LEU A 235 8.46 -1.01 24.13
CA LEU A 235 7.83 -0.52 22.91
C LEU A 235 6.99 -1.64 22.31
N ASP A 236 5.66 -1.49 22.37
CA ASP A 236 4.71 -2.38 21.72
C ASP A 236 3.88 -1.59 20.69
N CYS A 237 4.14 -1.87 19.42
CA CYS A 237 3.44 -1.32 18.27
C CYS A 237 2.95 -2.42 17.32
N ALA A 238 2.69 -3.62 17.85
CA ALA A 238 2.13 -4.76 17.13
C ALA A 238 0.83 -4.42 16.37
N ASP A 239 0.49 -5.20 15.34
CA ASP A 239 -0.80 -5.14 14.65
C ASP A 239 -1.16 -3.72 14.16
N ASN A 240 -0.22 -3.09 13.44
CA ASN A 240 -0.34 -1.76 12.83
C ASN A 240 0.02 -1.81 11.32
N GLN A 241 0.29 -0.65 10.70
CA GLN A 241 0.63 -0.50 9.27
C GLN A 241 2.05 0.08 9.07
N LEU A 242 2.95 -0.05 10.06
CA LEU A 242 4.29 0.55 10.01
C LEU A 242 5.13 -0.05 8.88
N GLU A 243 5.67 0.79 8.00
CA GLU A 243 6.64 0.38 6.95
C GLU A 243 8.10 0.60 7.40
N ASP A 244 8.33 1.48 8.37
CA ASP A 244 9.62 1.72 9.04
C ASP A 244 9.37 2.01 10.54
N LEU A 245 10.37 1.75 11.38
CA LEU A 245 10.36 2.08 12.82
C LEU A 245 11.08 3.40 13.13
N GLY A 246 11.88 3.92 12.18
CA GLY A 246 12.77 5.05 12.42
C GLY A 246 14.06 4.65 13.16
N ASP A 247 14.81 5.65 13.62
CA ASP A 247 16.08 5.45 14.31
C ASP A 247 15.85 5.09 15.80
N LEU A 248 16.07 3.82 16.13
CA LEU A 248 16.02 3.30 17.51
C LEU A 248 17.42 3.16 18.15
N SER A 249 18.50 3.61 17.49
CA SER A 249 19.89 3.39 17.94
C SER A 249 20.24 4.04 19.30
N GLY A 250 19.39 4.95 19.79
CA GLY A 250 19.52 5.57 21.12
C GLY A 250 18.90 4.78 22.28
N MET A 251 18.14 3.71 22.03
CA MET A 251 17.27 3.06 23.03
C MET A 251 17.99 2.06 23.95
N THR A 252 18.98 2.54 24.70
CA THR A 252 19.86 1.72 25.55
C THR A 252 19.16 0.96 26.68
N GLN A 253 17.92 1.33 27.03
CA GLN A 253 17.13 0.72 28.10
C GLN A 253 16.06 -0.27 27.60
N LEU A 254 15.95 -0.48 26.29
CA LEU A 254 14.89 -1.28 25.68
C LEU A 254 15.00 -2.75 26.09
N ARG A 255 13.96 -3.28 26.74
CA ARG A 255 13.84 -4.67 27.20
C ARG A 255 12.83 -5.48 26.39
N LEU A 256 11.80 -4.83 25.84
CA LEU A 256 10.82 -5.44 24.95
C LEU A 256 10.59 -4.58 23.71
N LEU A 257 10.64 -5.22 22.55
CA LEU A 257 10.28 -4.64 21.25
C LEU A 257 9.30 -5.57 20.52
N ASP A 258 8.01 -5.24 20.57
CA ASP A 258 6.99 -5.92 19.77
C ASP A 258 6.55 -5.03 18.61
N VAL A 259 6.81 -5.53 17.39
CA VAL A 259 6.57 -4.87 16.12
C VAL A 259 5.82 -5.82 15.17
N ARG A 260 5.27 -6.93 15.68
CA ARG A 260 4.69 -8.00 14.88
C ARG A 260 3.49 -7.53 14.05
N ASN A 261 3.26 -8.19 12.92
CA ASN A 261 2.15 -7.93 12.00
C ASN A 261 2.10 -6.52 11.37
N ASN A 262 3.19 -5.76 11.39
CA ASN A 262 3.35 -4.54 10.61
C ASN A 262 3.73 -4.83 9.15
N GLN A 263 4.23 -3.84 8.39
CA GLN A 263 4.66 -3.97 6.99
C GLN A 263 6.18 -3.74 6.83
N LEU A 264 6.94 -3.83 7.93
CA LEU A 264 8.37 -3.48 7.97
C LEU A 264 9.16 -4.32 6.94
N TRP A 265 9.84 -3.65 6.04
CA TRP A 265 10.75 -4.25 5.03
C TRP A 265 12.22 -4.21 5.48
N ARG A 266 12.49 -3.64 6.66
CA ARG A 266 13.78 -3.66 7.34
C ARG A 266 13.64 -3.56 8.86
N LEU A 267 14.72 -3.83 9.59
CA LEU A 267 14.83 -3.55 11.03
C LEU A 267 15.91 -2.50 11.32
N PRO A 268 15.77 -1.69 12.39
CA PRO A 268 16.73 -0.65 12.77
C PRO A 268 17.98 -1.23 13.46
N ASP A 269 19.03 -0.42 13.59
CA ASP A 269 20.22 -0.80 14.36
C ASP A 269 19.90 -0.81 15.87
N LEU A 270 19.70 -2.02 16.41
CA LEU A 270 19.45 -2.27 17.82
C LEU A 270 20.73 -2.57 18.61
N SER A 271 21.93 -2.39 18.06
CA SER A 271 23.18 -2.82 18.73
C SER A 271 23.48 -2.08 20.04
N ALA A 272 22.88 -0.92 20.29
CA ALA A 272 22.92 -0.22 21.58
C ALA A 272 21.92 -0.79 22.62
N SER A 273 20.90 -1.54 22.20
CA SER A 273 19.81 -2.09 23.03
C SER A 273 20.26 -3.35 23.79
N GLN A 274 21.38 -3.27 24.50
CA GLN A 274 22.02 -4.40 25.18
C GLN A 274 21.16 -5.05 26.28
N GLN A 275 20.05 -4.43 26.67
CA GLN A 275 19.08 -4.94 27.64
C GLN A 275 17.88 -5.68 27.00
N LEU A 276 17.83 -5.83 25.68
CA LEU A 276 16.68 -6.42 25.00
C LEU A 276 16.52 -7.91 25.37
N GLU A 277 15.43 -8.22 26.06
CA GLU A 277 15.06 -9.56 26.53
C GLU A 277 14.07 -10.24 25.57
N PHE A 278 13.14 -9.46 25.00
CA PHE A 278 12.06 -9.96 24.14
C PHE A 278 11.98 -9.17 22.84
N MET A 279 11.98 -9.87 21.70
CA MET A 279 11.74 -9.24 20.40
C MET A 279 10.77 -10.04 19.53
N TYR A 280 9.73 -9.37 19.03
CA TYR A 280 8.68 -9.99 18.22
C TYR A 280 8.51 -9.18 16.93
N CYS A 281 8.95 -9.74 15.80
CA CYS A 281 8.94 -9.08 14.49
C CYS A 281 8.35 -9.94 13.37
N GLN A 282 7.75 -11.08 13.72
CA GLN A 282 6.96 -11.94 12.83
C GLN A 282 5.80 -11.19 12.15
N ARG A 283 5.40 -11.66 10.97
CA ARG A 283 4.33 -11.11 10.10
C ARG A 283 4.60 -9.68 9.59
N ASN A 284 5.85 -9.28 9.47
CA ASN A 284 6.33 -8.12 8.70
C ASN A 284 6.67 -8.53 7.25
N LYS A 285 7.50 -7.78 6.53
CA LYS A 285 7.99 -8.04 5.16
C LYS A 285 9.50 -8.28 5.09
N LEU A 286 10.10 -8.72 6.20
CA LEU A 286 11.55 -8.88 6.37
C LEU A 286 12.10 -10.09 5.60
N ASP A 287 13.39 -10.04 5.23
CA ASP A 287 14.07 -11.08 4.45
C ASP A 287 15.32 -11.70 5.14
N PHE A 288 16.25 -12.32 4.41
CA PHE A 288 17.48 -12.90 5.01
C PHE A 288 18.55 -11.85 5.33
N SER A 289 18.49 -10.68 4.70
CA SER A 289 19.47 -9.60 4.81
C SER A 289 19.29 -8.87 6.14
N ASP A 290 18.04 -8.51 6.49
CA ASP A 290 17.68 -7.91 7.78
C ASP A 290 18.19 -8.75 8.95
N ALA A 291 17.89 -10.05 8.90
CA ALA A 291 18.34 -11.05 9.88
C ALA A 291 19.86 -11.08 10.08
N ARG A 292 20.64 -10.74 9.04
CA ARG A 292 22.10 -10.66 9.08
C ARG A 292 22.60 -9.29 9.53
N GLU A 293 21.97 -8.21 9.06
CA GLU A 293 22.32 -6.84 9.46
C GLU A 293 22.09 -6.59 10.94
N LEU A 294 21.00 -7.14 11.48
CA LEU A 294 20.65 -7.20 12.89
C LEU A 294 21.83 -7.64 13.78
N LYS A 295 22.58 -8.66 13.34
CA LYS A 295 23.67 -9.31 14.12
C LYS A 295 23.23 -9.77 15.52
N ILE A 296 21.91 -9.90 15.75
CA ILE A 296 21.29 -9.93 17.07
C ILE A 296 21.81 -11.10 17.93
N ILE A 297 21.93 -12.28 17.34
CA ILE A 297 22.28 -13.54 18.03
C ILE A 297 23.68 -13.46 18.67
N ASP A 298 24.61 -12.71 18.04
CA ASP A 298 25.99 -12.53 18.53
C ASP A 298 26.17 -11.22 19.33
N ARG A 299 25.17 -10.32 19.36
CA ARG A 299 25.31 -8.94 19.88
C ARG A 299 24.30 -8.51 20.93
N LEU A 300 23.19 -9.21 21.12
CA LEU A 300 22.22 -8.94 22.19
C LEU A 300 22.30 -10.09 23.22
N PRO A 301 23.25 -10.02 24.19
CA PRO A 301 23.59 -11.15 25.05
C PRO A 301 22.49 -11.52 26.07
N ASN A 302 21.46 -10.69 26.20
CA ASN A 302 20.35 -10.87 27.14
C ASN A 302 19.04 -11.31 26.48
N LEU A 303 19.03 -11.55 25.16
CA LEU A 303 17.81 -11.91 24.42
C LEU A 303 17.33 -13.31 24.82
N LEU A 304 16.16 -13.38 25.47
CA LEU A 304 15.54 -14.59 26.00
C LEU A 304 14.55 -15.23 25.02
N ASP A 305 13.95 -14.42 24.14
CA ASP A 305 12.90 -14.81 23.21
C ASP A 305 12.94 -13.98 21.92
N PHE A 306 12.76 -14.64 20.75
CA PHE A 306 12.85 -13.99 19.45
C PHE A 306 11.95 -14.64 18.37
N GLU A 307 10.76 -14.10 18.15
CA GLU A 307 9.90 -14.52 17.03
C GLU A 307 10.15 -13.67 15.78
N TYR A 308 10.87 -14.25 14.81
CA TYR A 308 11.00 -13.71 13.45
C TYR A 308 9.98 -14.32 12.47
N ALA A 309 9.25 -15.37 12.85
CA ALA A 309 8.55 -16.24 11.91
C ALA A 309 7.05 -16.41 12.19
N PRO A 310 6.19 -16.55 11.16
CA PRO A 310 6.48 -16.42 9.72
C PRO A 310 6.50 -14.95 9.27
N GLN A 311 7.08 -14.63 8.10
CA GLN A 311 6.97 -13.31 7.47
C GLN A 311 5.89 -13.28 6.37
N LYS A 312 5.38 -12.08 6.03
CA LYS A 312 4.59 -11.80 4.81
C LYS A 312 5.56 -11.77 3.59
N PRO A 313 5.05 -11.78 2.35
CA PRO A 313 5.92 -11.69 1.18
C PRO A 313 6.77 -10.41 1.17
N PHE A 314 8.08 -10.57 0.97
CA PHE A 314 9.06 -9.49 1.08
C PHE A 314 9.21 -8.67 -0.22
N GLY A 315 9.83 -7.50 -0.09
CA GLY A 315 9.99 -6.55 -1.19
C GLY A 315 8.70 -5.84 -1.61
N GLN A 316 8.74 -5.24 -2.79
CA GLN A 316 7.63 -4.49 -3.38
C GLN A 316 6.98 -5.25 -4.55
N ARG A 317 5.74 -4.89 -4.88
CA ARG A 317 5.08 -5.35 -6.10
C ARG A 317 5.58 -4.53 -7.28
N ASP A 318 5.94 -5.23 -8.34
CA ASP A 318 6.43 -4.61 -9.58
C ASP A 318 5.50 -4.97 -10.75
N THR A 319 5.49 -4.14 -11.79
CA THR A 319 4.72 -4.35 -13.02
C THR A 319 5.51 -3.86 -14.22
N LEU A 320 6.14 -4.81 -14.88
CA LEU A 320 7.03 -4.59 -16.01
C LEU A 320 6.24 -4.76 -17.32
N VAL A 321 6.32 -3.74 -18.18
CA VAL A 321 5.74 -3.77 -19.52
C VAL A 321 6.88 -3.69 -20.54
N VAL A 322 6.93 -4.63 -21.47
CA VAL A 322 8.01 -4.79 -22.46
C VAL A 322 7.43 -5.18 -23.82
N VAL A 323 8.16 -4.94 -24.90
CA VAL A 323 7.76 -5.32 -26.27
C VAL A 323 8.49 -6.61 -26.68
N GLU A 324 7.81 -7.50 -27.42
CA GLU A 324 8.38 -8.74 -27.97
C GLU A 324 9.75 -8.48 -28.66
N PHE A 325 10.65 -9.45 -28.56
CA PHE A 325 12.04 -9.45 -29.07
C PHE A 325 13.05 -8.55 -28.34
N TYR A 326 12.64 -7.66 -27.43
CA TYR A 326 13.59 -6.87 -26.64
C TYR A 326 14.22 -7.69 -25.50
N PRO A 327 15.47 -7.38 -25.09
CA PRO A 327 16.04 -7.95 -23.87
C PRO A 327 15.36 -7.37 -22.62
N LEU A 328 15.22 -8.18 -21.57
CA LEU A 328 14.70 -7.77 -20.27
C LEU A 328 15.54 -8.36 -19.15
N GLN A 329 15.91 -7.54 -18.16
CA GLN A 329 16.42 -8.02 -16.88
C GLN A 329 15.41 -7.68 -15.78
N PHE A 330 15.12 -8.64 -14.90
CA PHE A 330 14.29 -8.42 -13.71
C PHE A 330 14.70 -9.38 -12.58
N GLY A 331 14.30 -9.09 -11.34
CA GLY A 331 14.68 -9.92 -10.21
C GLY A 331 14.43 -9.27 -8.85
N ILE A 332 15.03 -9.86 -7.82
CA ILE A 332 15.10 -9.32 -6.46
C ILE A 332 16.53 -8.88 -6.11
N ALA A 333 16.68 -8.14 -5.01
CA ALA A 333 17.99 -7.96 -4.38
C ALA A 333 18.61 -9.31 -4.01
N ALA A 334 19.92 -9.45 -4.17
CA ALA A 334 20.63 -10.67 -3.80
C ALA A 334 20.60 -10.85 -2.28
N GLN A 335 20.16 -12.04 -1.84
CA GLN A 335 19.86 -12.33 -0.45
C GLN A 335 21.09 -12.91 0.26
N ASP A 336 21.51 -12.25 1.32
CA ASP A 336 22.88 -12.29 1.85
C ASP A 336 23.26 -13.59 2.59
N SER A 337 22.29 -14.50 2.74
CA SER A 337 22.47 -15.86 3.30
C SER A 337 21.61 -16.91 2.59
N ALA A 338 21.24 -16.64 1.33
CA ALA A 338 20.50 -17.57 0.50
C ALA A 338 21.41 -18.70 -0.04
N THR A 339 20.89 -19.93 0.00
CA THR A 339 21.52 -21.15 -0.51
C THR A 339 20.88 -21.65 -1.82
N ARG A 340 19.64 -21.24 -2.13
CA ARG A 340 18.94 -21.54 -3.39
C ARG A 340 17.87 -20.50 -3.69
N TYR A 341 17.65 -20.19 -4.97
CA TYR A 341 16.47 -19.48 -5.46
C TYR A 341 15.66 -20.44 -6.33
N GLU A 342 14.33 -20.40 -6.21
CA GLU A 342 13.40 -21.12 -7.09
C GLU A 342 12.38 -20.14 -7.65
N TRP A 343 12.35 -19.96 -8.96
CA TRP A 343 11.39 -19.09 -9.63
C TRP A 343 10.12 -19.83 -10.01
N TYR A 344 8.99 -19.14 -9.89
CA TYR A 344 7.67 -19.62 -10.25
C TYR A 344 6.98 -18.59 -11.15
N LYS A 345 6.40 -19.06 -12.25
CA LYS A 345 5.50 -18.31 -13.13
C LYS A 345 4.10 -18.88 -13.01
N ASP A 346 3.14 -18.04 -12.64
CA ASP A 346 1.71 -18.39 -12.52
C ASP A 346 1.45 -19.66 -11.66
N GLY A 347 2.32 -19.89 -10.67
CA GLY A 347 2.31 -21.06 -9.78
C GLY A 347 3.16 -22.26 -10.25
N THR A 348 3.65 -22.27 -11.48
CA THR A 348 4.52 -23.32 -12.04
C THR A 348 6.00 -22.98 -11.86
N MET A 349 6.80 -23.91 -11.33
CA MET A 349 8.26 -23.73 -11.17
C MET A 349 8.97 -23.64 -12.53
N ILE A 350 10.01 -22.81 -12.62
CA ILE A 350 10.98 -22.77 -13.72
C ILE A 350 12.34 -23.29 -13.20
N PRO A 351 12.69 -24.58 -13.41
CA PRO A 351 13.87 -25.19 -12.79
C PRO A 351 15.21 -24.61 -13.25
N GLU A 352 15.27 -24.05 -14.46
CA GLU A 352 16.46 -23.41 -15.03
C GLU A 352 16.86 -22.12 -14.27
N TRP A 353 15.90 -21.47 -13.59
CA TRP A 353 16.06 -20.14 -13.02
C TRP A 353 16.42 -20.23 -11.54
N THR A 354 17.72 -20.07 -11.25
CA THR A 354 18.32 -20.32 -9.92
C THR A 354 19.08 -19.11 -9.32
N THR A 355 19.03 -17.96 -10.00
CA THR A 355 19.68 -16.70 -9.61
C THR A 355 18.67 -15.67 -9.07
N PRO A 356 19.09 -14.69 -8.24
CA PRO A 356 18.20 -13.60 -7.79
C PRO A 356 17.79 -12.64 -8.91
N GLN A 357 18.54 -12.63 -10.01
CA GLN A 357 18.32 -11.80 -11.20
C GLN A 357 18.19 -12.71 -12.43
N ILE A 358 17.21 -12.43 -13.26
CA ILE A 358 16.86 -13.17 -14.48
C ILE A 358 17.10 -12.26 -15.68
N GLN A 359 17.78 -12.80 -16.69
CA GLN A 359 18.02 -12.13 -17.98
C GLN A 359 17.31 -12.90 -19.09
N LEU A 360 16.38 -12.25 -19.76
CA LEU A 360 15.82 -12.67 -21.04
C LEU A 360 16.54 -11.91 -22.16
N ALA A 361 17.04 -12.63 -23.17
CA ALA A 361 17.78 -12.03 -24.28
C ALA A 361 16.86 -11.42 -25.35
N ALA A 362 15.66 -12.00 -25.54
CA ALA A 362 14.62 -11.53 -26.44
C ALA A 362 13.26 -12.07 -25.95
N VAL A 363 12.48 -11.25 -25.25
CA VAL A 363 11.19 -11.68 -24.66
C VAL A 363 10.20 -12.14 -25.72
N GLN A 364 9.39 -13.15 -25.39
CA GLN A 364 8.32 -13.69 -26.22
C GLN A 364 6.96 -13.34 -25.61
N LEU A 365 5.88 -13.29 -26.40
CA LEU A 365 4.52 -13.08 -25.85
C LEU A 365 4.15 -14.07 -24.73
N SER A 366 4.66 -15.31 -24.80
CA SER A 366 4.53 -16.35 -23.79
C SER A 366 5.22 -16.06 -22.46
N ASP A 367 6.07 -15.03 -22.37
CA ASP A 367 6.74 -14.63 -21.14
C ASP A 367 5.84 -13.75 -20.24
N SER A 368 4.71 -13.25 -20.75
CA SER A 368 3.69 -12.57 -19.93
C SER A 368 3.18 -13.46 -18.79
N GLY A 369 3.08 -12.96 -17.55
CA GLY A 369 2.59 -13.72 -16.39
C GLY A 369 2.98 -13.14 -15.03
N THR A 370 2.51 -13.78 -13.95
CA THR A 370 2.88 -13.47 -12.57
C THR A 370 4.12 -14.24 -12.15
N TYR A 371 5.23 -13.56 -11.87
CA TYR A 371 6.45 -14.15 -11.36
C TYR A 371 6.57 -13.98 -9.84
N ARG A 372 7.06 -15.01 -9.16
CA ARG A 372 7.51 -14.99 -7.76
C ARG A 372 8.79 -15.78 -7.62
N VAL A 373 9.62 -15.42 -6.65
CA VAL A 373 10.79 -16.20 -6.26
C VAL A 373 10.63 -16.69 -4.82
N ARG A 374 10.94 -17.97 -4.61
CA ARG A 374 11.22 -18.55 -3.30
C ARG A 374 12.72 -18.49 -3.05
N VAL A 375 13.10 -17.98 -1.89
CA VAL A 375 14.50 -17.88 -1.47
C VAL A 375 14.71 -18.82 -0.29
N TYR A 376 15.60 -19.79 -0.45
CA TYR A 376 16.00 -20.71 0.61
C TYR A 376 17.32 -20.27 1.23
N GLY A 377 17.51 -20.49 2.53
CA GLY A 377 18.71 -20.08 3.26
C GLY A 377 18.81 -20.70 4.66
N THR A 378 19.91 -20.43 5.36
CA THR A 378 20.27 -21.13 6.61
C THR A 378 20.55 -20.22 7.81
N ALA A 379 20.70 -18.91 7.63
CA ALA A 379 21.06 -17.98 8.72
C ALA A 379 20.10 -18.03 9.91
N LEU A 380 18.82 -18.30 9.66
CA LEU A 380 17.77 -18.35 10.68
C LEU A 380 17.54 -19.77 11.25
N ALA A 381 18.17 -20.81 10.70
CA ALA A 381 17.93 -22.20 11.13
C ALA A 381 18.44 -22.51 12.54
N ASN A 382 19.39 -21.71 13.06
CA ASN A 382 20.04 -21.89 14.36
C ASN A 382 19.68 -20.78 15.37
N MET A 383 18.52 -20.12 15.23
CA MET A 383 18.07 -19.16 16.24
C MET A 383 17.63 -19.88 17.51
N ASN A 384 18.45 -19.81 18.55
CA ASN A 384 18.30 -20.58 19.80
C ASN A 384 16.91 -20.44 20.49
N HIS A 385 16.14 -19.39 20.17
CA HIS A 385 14.88 -19.04 20.81
C HIS A 385 13.73 -18.78 19.80
N GLY A 386 13.86 -19.19 18.53
CA GLY A 386 12.85 -18.91 17.50
C GLY A 386 12.65 -20.05 16.49
N SER A 387 11.47 -20.11 15.86
CA SER A 387 11.22 -21.04 14.76
C SER A 387 11.90 -20.56 13.48
N GLY A 388 13.06 -21.16 13.18
CA GLY A 388 13.93 -20.73 12.08
C GLY A 388 13.27 -20.79 10.70
N ILE A 389 13.29 -19.68 9.96
CA ILE A 389 12.83 -19.63 8.57
C ILE A 389 13.91 -20.16 7.63
N THR A 390 13.57 -21.18 6.84
CA THR A 390 14.42 -21.70 5.75
C THR A 390 13.95 -21.29 4.36
N GLU A 391 12.78 -20.65 4.23
CA GLU A 391 12.17 -20.18 2.96
C GLU A 391 11.48 -18.81 3.13
N PHE A 392 11.81 -17.84 2.27
CA PHE A 392 11.01 -16.62 2.06
C PHE A 392 10.39 -16.61 0.65
N VAL A 393 9.30 -15.86 0.47
CA VAL A 393 8.61 -15.70 -0.82
C VAL A 393 8.50 -14.22 -1.16
N SER A 394 8.84 -13.81 -2.37
CA SER A 394 8.70 -12.41 -2.80
C SER A 394 7.23 -12.00 -2.97
N GLU A 395 6.93 -10.70 -2.86
CA GLU A 395 5.79 -10.10 -3.57
C GLU A 395 5.88 -10.41 -5.09
N PRO A 396 4.75 -10.42 -5.82
CA PRO A 396 4.74 -10.77 -7.23
C PRO A 396 5.29 -9.65 -8.11
N ILE A 397 6.08 -10.05 -9.11
CA ILE A 397 6.45 -9.23 -10.26
C ILE A 397 5.47 -9.59 -11.39
N GLN A 398 4.68 -8.62 -11.85
CA GLN A 398 3.84 -8.80 -13.04
C GLN A 398 4.67 -8.50 -14.28
N LEU A 399 4.68 -9.39 -15.28
CA LEU A 399 5.27 -9.15 -16.59
C LEU A 399 4.18 -9.14 -17.66
N GLN A 400 4.10 -8.06 -18.42
CA GLN A 400 3.24 -7.93 -19.59
C GLN A 400 4.11 -7.73 -20.84
N VAL A 401 4.08 -8.69 -21.76
CA VAL A 401 4.74 -8.57 -23.07
C VAL A 401 3.71 -8.11 -24.11
N LEU A 402 4.01 -7.02 -24.79
CA LEU A 402 3.24 -6.49 -25.91
C LEU A 402 3.79 -7.05 -27.24
N PRO A 403 2.95 -7.31 -28.26
CA PRO A 403 3.42 -7.79 -29.55
C PRO A 403 4.45 -6.83 -30.17
N GLY A 404 5.56 -7.37 -30.66
CA GLY A 404 6.58 -6.60 -31.37
C GLY A 404 6.22 -6.39 -32.83
N ASN A 405 6.85 -5.41 -33.48
CA ASN A 405 6.74 -5.25 -34.93
C ASN A 405 7.30 -6.49 -35.65
N ARG A 406 6.80 -6.77 -36.85
CA ARG A 406 7.18 -7.92 -37.68
C ARG A 406 7.40 -7.43 -39.12
N PRO A 407 8.31 -8.04 -39.89
CA PRO A 407 8.64 -7.53 -41.21
C PRO A 407 7.45 -7.58 -42.17
N PRO A 408 7.26 -6.54 -42.99
CA PRO A 408 6.32 -6.57 -44.09
C PRO A 408 6.80 -7.59 -45.14
N ARG A 409 5.91 -7.98 -46.06
CA ARG A 409 6.23 -8.96 -47.10
C ARG A 409 5.56 -8.63 -48.43
N PHE A 410 6.29 -8.72 -49.54
CA PHE A 410 5.73 -8.68 -50.89
C PHE A 410 4.82 -9.89 -51.20
N LEU A 411 3.67 -9.58 -51.81
CA LEU A 411 2.73 -10.53 -52.42
C LEU A 411 2.84 -10.56 -53.95
N THR A 412 3.43 -9.52 -54.56
CA THR A 412 3.80 -9.53 -55.98
C THR A 412 5.04 -10.41 -56.20
N GLU A 413 4.88 -11.49 -56.97
CA GLU A 413 6.01 -12.38 -57.35
C GLU A 413 6.63 -12.03 -58.71
N LYS A 414 5.92 -11.28 -59.57
CA LYS A 414 6.35 -10.90 -60.92
C LYS A 414 5.56 -9.71 -61.46
N LEU A 415 6.14 -9.02 -62.44
CA LEU A 415 5.48 -8.00 -63.25
C LEU A 415 4.85 -8.64 -64.50
N ASP A 416 4.07 -7.87 -65.25
CA ASP A 416 3.50 -8.24 -66.55
C ASP A 416 4.18 -7.51 -67.72
N THR A 417 3.72 -7.76 -68.95
CA THR A 417 4.39 -7.31 -70.18
C THR A 417 3.99 -5.87 -70.54
N ALA A 418 4.96 -4.97 -70.56
CA ALA A 418 4.79 -3.61 -71.06
C ALA A 418 4.87 -3.54 -72.60
N TYR A 419 4.28 -2.51 -73.18
CA TYR A 419 4.24 -2.31 -74.63
C TYR A 419 4.66 -0.90 -75.03
N VAL A 420 5.55 -0.79 -76.03
CA VAL A 420 6.06 0.50 -76.54
C VAL A 420 4.92 1.44 -76.94
N ALA A 421 5.00 2.69 -76.49
CA ALA A 421 3.99 3.73 -76.69
C ALA A 421 2.56 3.33 -76.23
N ARG A 422 2.48 2.54 -75.15
CA ARG A 422 1.29 2.43 -74.29
C ARG A 422 1.66 2.85 -72.87
N GLU A 423 0.68 3.43 -72.17
CA GLU A 423 0.77 3.64 -70.74
C GLU A 423 0.81 2.28 -70.02
N TYR A 424 1.80 2.10 -69.16
CA TYR A 424 1.95 0.98 -68.25
C TYR A 424 1.48 1.42 -66.87
N GLN A 425 0.68 0.59 -66.19
CA GLN A 425 0.29 0.77 -64.79
C GLN A 425 0.21 -0.61 -64.13
N PHE A 426 0.92 -0.81 -63.03
CA PHE A 426 0.92 -2.06 -62.26
C PHE A 426 0.98 -1.78 -60.77
N GLN A 427 0.05 -2.37 -60.01
CA GLN A 427 0.00 -2.20 -58.56
C GLN A 427 0.85 -3.27 -57.87
N LEU A 428 1.93 -2.86 -57.22
CA LEU A 428 2.65 -3.71 -56.28
C LEU A 428 1.75 -4.02 -55.08
N LEU A 429 1.80 -5.26 -54.61
CA LEU A 429 1.08 -5.73 -53.43
C LEU A 429 2.08 -6.24 -52.40
N ALA A 430 1.89 -5.82 -51.16
CA ALA A 430 2.58 -6.30 -49.98
C ALA A 430 1.60 -6.33 -48.80
N THR A 431 1.95 -7.03 -47.74
CA THR A 431 1.16 -7.14 -46.51
C THR A 431 2.05 -6.98 -45.30
N ASP A 432 1.48 -6.48 -44.22
CA ASP A 432 2.12 -6.40 -42.91
C ASP A 432 1.45 -7.38 -41.91
N PRO A 433 2.18 -8.11 -41.05
CA PRO A 433 1.58 -9.01 -40.06
C PRO A 433 0.95 -8.30 -38.84
N ASN A 434 1.36 -7.07 -38.55
CA ASN A 434 0.86 -6.24 -37.45
C ASN A 434 -0.28 -5.31 -37.90
N GLY A 435 -0.37 -5.04 -39.20
CA GLY A 435 -1.31 -4.11 -39.83
C GLY A 435 -0.73 -2.72 -40.06
N ASP A 436 0.60 -2.57 -39.99
CA ASP A 436 1.29 -1.31 -40.13
C ASP A 436 1.25 -0.77 -41.58
N SER A 437 1.42 0.55 -41.71
CA SER A 437 1.24 1.29 -42.96
C SER A 437 2.45 1.18 -43.86
N LEU A 438 2.26 0.52 -45.01
CA LEU A 438 3.31 0.22 -45.97
C LEU A 438 3.68 1.42 -46.85
N THR A 439 4.97 1.67 -47.02
CA THR A 439 5.53 2.66 -47.95
C THR A 439 6.47 1.97 -48.95
N PHE A 440 6.18 2.11 -50.24
CA PHE A 440 7.00 1.57 -51.32
C PHE A 440 8.03 2.59 -51.81
N SER A 441 9.24 2.14 -52.16
CA SER A 441 10.26 3.00 -52.78
C SER A 441 11.19 2.21 -53.71
N ALA A 442 11.82 2.91 -54.65
CA ALA A 442 12.63 2.31 -55.70
C ALA A 442 14.09 2.12 -55.25
N ILE A 443 14.68 0.97 -55.59
CA ILE A 443 16.12 0.73 -55.57
C ILE A 443 16.67 0.94 -56.99
N GLN A 444 16.08 0.28 -57.98
CA GLN A 444 16.43 0.37 -59.39
C GLN A 444 15.17 0.32 -60.26
N LEU A 445 15.00 1.28 -61.16
CA LEU A 445 13.96 1.30 -62.18
C LEU A 445 14.56 1.68 -63.54
N PRO A 446 13.96 1.22 -64.65
CA PRO A 446 14.13 1.84 -65.96
C PRO A 446 13.79 3.33 -65.97
N ASP A 447 14.48 4.14 -66.78
CA ASP A 447 14.23 5.59 -66.91
C ASP A 447 12.78 5.94 -67.28
N TRP A 448 12.09 5.05 -68.01
CA TRP A 448 10.70 5.21 -68.45
C TRP A 448 9.65 4.85 -67.38
N LEU A 449 10.07 4.25 -66.26
CA LEU A 449 9.20 3.66 -65.24
C LEU A 449 9.37 4.40 -63.90
N HIS A 450 8.26 4.68 -63.24
CA HIS A 450 8.22 5.44 -62.00
C HIS A 450 7.40 4.68 -60.95
N LEU A 451 7.72 4.87 -59.67
CA LEU A 451 7.03 4.26 -58.54
C LEU A 451 6.44 5.34 -57.64
N ARG A 452 5.16 5.21 -57.29
CA ARG A 452 4.49 6.00 -56.25
C ARG A 452 4.55 5.27 -54.91
N SER A 453 4.52 6.02 -53.81
CA SER A 453 4.71 5.51 -52.44
C SER A 453 3.67 4.49 -51.97
N ASP A 454 2.52 4.38 -52.67
CA ASP A 454 1.45 3.41 -52.47
C ASP A 454 1.61 2.13 -53.32
N GLY A 455 2.75 1.95 -54.00
CA GLY A 455 3.07 0.75 -54.75
C GLY A 455 2.67 0.78 -56.23
N LEU A 456 2.07 1.87 -56.74
CA LEU A 456 1.77 1.98 -58.17
C LEU A 456 3.06 2.22 -58.98
N LEU A 457 3.46 1.22 -59.76
CA LEU A 457 4.39 1.38 -60.88
C LEU A 457 3.64 1.96 -62.08
N PHE A 458 4.18 3.00 -62.72
CA PHE A 458 3.58 3.61 -63.90
C PHE A 458 4.63 4.20 -64.85
N GLY A 459 4.35 4.22 -66.16
CA GLY A 459 5.31 4.69 -67.16
C GLY A 459 4.80 4.60 -68.59
N THR A 460 5.66 4.90 -69.56
CA THR A 460 5.39 4.65 -71.00
C THR A 460 6.71 4.37 -71.73
N PRO A 461 7.01 3.11 -72.09
CA PRO A 461 8.29 2.77 -72.71
C PRO A 461 8.36 3.29 -74.15
N ALA A 462 9.54 3.79 -74.52
CA ALA A 462 9.90 4.18 -75.87
C ALA A 462 10.46 2.98 -76.66
N MET A 463 10.78 3.19 -77.94
CA MET A 463 11.32 2.13 -78.80
C MET A 463 12.74 1.67 -78.39
N ALA A 464 13.47 2.47 -77.61
CA ALA A 464 14.77 2.09 -77.05
C ALA A 464 14.65 1.08 -75.90
N ASP A 465 13.48 0.99 -75.26
CA ASP A 465 13.25 0.23 -74.03
C ASP A 465 12.92 -1.25 -74.27
N THR A 466 12.86 -1.70 -75.53
CA THR A 466 12.47 -3.08 -75.89
C THR A 466 13.47 -4.11 -75.40
N GLY A 467 12.99 -5.08 -74.60
CA GLY A 467 13.82 -6.13 -74.01
C GLY A 467 13.32 -6.54 -72.62
N MET A 468 14.15 -7.32 -71.92
CA MET A 468 14.00 -7.56 -70.49
C MET A 468 14.70 -6.43 -69.73
N GLN A 469 14.05 -5.86 -68.72
CA GLN A 469 14.64 -4.86 -67.83
C GLN A 469 14.39 -5.25 -66.36
N VAL A 470 15.34 -4.94 -65.47
CA VAL A 470 15.26 -5.30 -64.06
C VAL A 470 14.61 -4.16 -63.26
N VAL A 471 13.62 -4.51 -62.44
CA VAL A 471 12.96 -3.64 -61.47
C VAL A 471 13.30 -4.13 -60.06
N GLU A 472 13.92 -3.27 -59.24
CA GLU A 472 14.18 -3.53 -57.83
C GLU A 472 13.47 -2.48 -56.97
N VAL A 473 12.59 -2.95 -56.10
CA VAL A 473 11.71 -2.12 -55.27
C VAL A 473 11.68 -2.66 -53.85
N LEU A 474 11.65 -1.77 -52.86
CA LEU A 474 11.49 -2.13 -51.45
C LEU A 474 10.15 -1.65 -50.93
N VAL A 475 9.62 -2.39 -49.95
CA VAL A 475 8.53 -1.96 -49.10
C VAL A 475 9.05 -1.84 -47.66
N ALA A 476 8.71 -0.76 -46.99
CA ALA A 476 8.96 -0.55 -45.57
C ALA A 476 7.63 -0.45 -44.82
N ASP A 477 7.61 -0.91 -43.58
CA ASP A 477 6.52 -0.61 -42.63
C ASP A 477 6.69 0.80 -42.04
N ASN A 478 5.82 1.16 -41.09
CA ASN A 478 5.99 2.33 -40.23
C ASN A 478 6.06 1.97 -38.73
N GLY A 479 6.35 0.70 -38.42
CA GLY A 479 6.44 0.17 -37.06
C GLY A 479 7.78 0.49 -36.40
N PHE A 480 8.01 -0.05 -35.21
CA PHE A 480 9.30 0.10 -34.51
C PHE A 480 9.82 -1.24 -33.95
N PRO A 481 11.06 -1.64 -34.29
CA PRO A 481 11.93 -1.04 -35.31
C PRO A 481 11.32 -1.16 -36.72
N ILE A 482 11.66 -0.24 -37.63
CA ILE A 482 11.17 -0.28 -39.02
C ILE A 482 11.83 -1.45 -39.76
N PHE A 483 11.04 -2.38 -40.28
CA PHE A 483 11.51 -3.44 -41.16
C PHE A 483 11.24 -3.15 -42.63
N ARG A 484 11.86 -3.95 -43.50
CA ARG A 484 11.80 -3.83 -44.96
C ARG A 484 11.83 -5.19 -45.62
N ASP A 485 11.17 -5.30 -46.77
CA ASP A 485 11.29 -6.41 -47.71
C ASP A 485 11.64 -5.86 -49.11
N THR A 486 12.18 -6.69 -50.00
CA THR A 486 12.69 -6.28 -51.32
C THR A 486 12.26 -7.26 -52.40
N LEU A 487 11.70 -6.72 -53.49
CA LEU A 487 11.33 -7.45 -54.70
C LEU A 487 12.25 -7.04 -55.85
N THR A 488 13.02 -8.00 -56.36
CA THR A 488 13.68 -7.94 -57.67
C THR A 488 12.83 -8.73 -58.67
N ALA A 489 12.35 -8.07 -59.72
CA ALA A 489 11.53 -8.68 -60.76
C ALA A 489 11.88 -8.14 -62.15
N ASP A 490 11.78 -8.98 -63.18
CA ASP A 490 11.95 -8.55 -64.57
C ASP A 490 10.63 -8.01 -65.15
N ILE A 491 10.75 -6.95 -65.97
CA ILE A 491 9.69 -6.46 -66.86
C ILE A 491 10.09 -6.66 -68.32
N LEU A 492 9.20 -7.27 -69.10
CA LEU A 492 9.40 -7.49 -70.54
C LEU A 492 8.69 -6.37 -71.32
N VAL A 493 9.44 -5.64 -72.14
CA VAL A 493 8.92 -4.58 -73.02
C VAL A 493 8.88 -5.07 -74.47
N LEU A 494 7.67 -5.10 -75.06
CA LEU A 494 7.45 -5.54 -76.45
C LEU A 494 6.94 -4.42 -77.36
N LEU A 495 7.11 -4.59 -78.67
CA LEU A 495 6.51 -3.70 -79.67
C LEU A 495 4.99 -3.89 -79.76
N ASP A 496 4.23 -2.78 -79.77
CA ASP A 496 2.78 -2.78 -79.90
C ASP A 496 2.34 -3.11 -81.34
N ASN A 497 1.88 -4.35 -81.56
CA ASN A 497 1.40 -4.82 -82.86
C ASN A 497 0.00 -4.27 -83.21
N ARG A 498 -0.06 -2.98 -83.58
CA ARG A 498 -1.28 -2.32 -84.08
C ARG A 498 -1.60 -2.76 -85.51
N LYS A 499 -2.89 -2.95 -85.82
CA LYS A 499 -3.36 -3.26 -87.18
C LYS A 499 -2.85 -2.21 -88.20
N PRO A 500 -2.42 -2.63 -89.40
CA PRO A 500 -1.96 -1.70 -90.44
C PRO A 500 -3.08 -0.75 -90.87
N ARG A 501 -2.70 0.50 -91.17
CA ARG A 501 -3.60 1.58 -91.57
C ARG A 501 -3.15 2.10 -92.93
N PHE A 502 -4.03 2.08 -93.93
CA PHE A 502 -3.73 2.62 -95.25
C PHE A 502 -3.68 4.16 -95.21
N LEU A 503 -2.75 4.75 -95.97
CA LEU A 503 -2.67 6.18 -96.24
C LEU A 503 -3.25 6.46 -97.64
N PRO A 504 -3.94 7.59 -97.86
CA PRO A 504 -4.37 8.01 -99.19
C PRO A 504 -3.16 8.43 -100.05
N VAL A 505 -3.26 8.22 -101.36
CA VAL A 505 -2.25 8.61 -102.34
C VAL A 505 -2.69 9.92 -103.01
N GLU A 506 -1.77 10.89 -103.13
CA GLU A 506 -2.03 12.16 -103.83
C GLU A 506 -2.15 11.94 -105.35
N GLN A 507 -3.05 12.67 -106.00
CA GLN A 507 -3.21 12.63 -107.46
C GLN A 507 -2.39 13.72 -108.12
N ASP A 508 -1.24 13.36 -108.68
CA ASP A 508 -0.45 14.24 -109.55
C ASP A 508 -0.82 14.02 -111.03
N THR A 509 -1.08 15.09 -111.77
CA THR A 509 -1.52 15.02 -113.17
C THR A 509 -0.35 14.93 -114.14
N ALA A 510 -0.26 13.85 -114.91
CA ALA A 510 0.88 13.56 -115.79
C ALA A 510 0.80 14.20 -117.19
N LEU A 511 1.96 14.53 -117.78
CA LEU A 511 2.08 14.82 -119.22
C LEU A 511 3.46 14.42 -119.83
N VAL A 512 3.54 13.15 -120.23
CA VAL A 512 4.23 12.59 -121.41
C VAL A 512 5.65 13.10 -121.78
N ALA A 513 6.67 12.22 -121.65
CA ALA A 513 7.55 11.80 -122.76
C ALA A 513 8.58 10.68 -122.41
N ARG A 514 8.66 9.65 -123.28
CA ARG A 514 9.77 8.68 -123.52
C ARG A 514 10.18 7.65 -122.43
N GLU A 515 9.96 6.37 -122.78
CA GLU A 515 10.94 5.25 -122.85
C GLU A 515 12.41 5.53 -122.46
N TYR A 516 13.24 4.63 -121.88
CA TYR A 516 13.25 3.16 -121.68
C TYR A 516 14.43 2.80 -120.71
N ARG A 517 14.85 1.57 -120.30
CA ARG A 517 14.51 0.14 -120.58
C ARG A 517 14.90 -0.77 -119.37
N SER A 518 14.79 -2.10 -119.54
CA SER A 518 14.99 -3.16 -118.51
C SER A 518 16.42 -3.70 -118.32
N ARG A 519 16.69 -4.37 -117.19
CA ARG A 519 17.50 -5.63 -117.13
C ARG A 519 17.14 -6.50 -115.90
N SER A 520 17.62 -7.75 -115.85
CA SER A 520 16.92 -8.85 -115.16
C SER A 520 17.82 -10.00 -114.66
N LEU A 521 17.39 -10.67 -113.57
CA LEU A 521 17.77 -12.05 -113.14
C LEU A 521 19.23 -12.23 -112.62
N PRO A 522 19.59 -13.31 -111.88
CA PRO A 522 18.91 -14.61 -111.74
C PRO A 522 18.61 -15.11 -110.29
N VAL A 523 18.35 -16.42 -110.15
CA VAL A 523 17.79 -17.19 -109.00
C VAL A 523 18.78 -18.32 -108.59
N ILE A 524 18.40 -19.21 -107.64
CA ILE A 524 18.90 -20.62 -107.38
C ILE A 524 19.83 -20.74 -106.13
N PRO A 525 19.70 -21.74 -105.21
CA PRO A 525 18.51 -22.51 -104.72
C PRO A 525 18.54 -22.98 -103.21
N MET A 526 17.52 -23.73 -102.76
CA MET A 526 17.55 -24.91 -101.83
C MET A 526 18.22 -24.86 -100.41
N ALA A 527 17.88 -25.71 -99.42
CA ALA A 527 16.77 -26.65 -99.18
C ALA A 527 16.70 -27.09 -97.69
N ILE A 528 15.53 -27.55 -97.22
CA ILE A 528 15.36 -28.43 -96.03
C ILE A 528 14.28 -29.49 -96.38
N PRO A 529 14.46 -30.78 -96.00
CA PRO A 529 13.53 -31.87 -96.35
C PRO A 529 12.29 -32.01 -95.43
N CYS A 530 11.46 -33.03 -95.70
CA CYS A 530 10.07 -33.22 -95.22
C CYS A 530 9.91 -34.52 -94.38
N ILE A 531 8.66 -35.00 -94.18
CA ILE A 531 8.21 -36.32 -93.64
C ILE A 531 8.07 -36.39 -92.09
N LEU A 532 7.01 -36.94 -91.46
CA LEU A 532 5.55 -37.06 -91.73
C LEU A 532 4.83 -37.72 -90.51
N ARG A 533 3.55 -37.34 -90.24
CA ARG A 533 2.46 -38.10 -89.56
C ARG A 533 2.77 -39.08 -88.39
N ARG A 534 2.00 -38.93 -87.28
CA ARG A 534 0.77 -39.72 -87.01
C ARG A 534 -0.04 -39.16 -85.82
N CYS A 535 -1.28 -39.63 -85.66
CA CYS A 535 -2.24 -39.20 -84.64
C CYS A 535 -2.51 -40.30 -83.61
N ASN A 536 -2.89 -39.93 -82.38
CA ASN A 536 -4.05 -40.43 -81.61
C ASN A 536 -4.12 -39.63 -80.28
N PHE A 537 -5.25 -39.11 -79.75
CA PHE A 537 -6.62 -39.59 -79.47
C PHE A 537 -6.81 -40.11 -78.02
N ARG A 538 -7.87 -39.59 -77.36
CA ARG A 538 -8.51 -40.06 -76.10
C ARG A 538 -7.73 -39.89 -74.79
N THR A 539 -8.34 -39.76 -73.61
CA THR A 539 -9.58 -39.09 -73.10
C THR A 539 -9.63 -39.39 -71.60
N GLY A 540 -10.11 -38.48 -70.76
CA GLY A 540 -10.42 -38.80 -69.35
C GLY A 540 -11.19 -37.68 -68.67
N CYS A 541 -12.35 -37.99 -68.08
CA CYS A 541 -13.10 -37.10 -67.20
C CYS A 541 -13.31 -37.81 -65.86
N SER A 542 -12.96 -37.15 -64.76
CA SER A 542 -13.46 -37.37 -63.39
C SER A 542 -12.92 -36.26 -62.49
#